data_AF-A0A817SZZ0-F1
#
_entry.id   AF-A0A817SZZ0-F1
#
_cell.length_a   1.000
_cell.length_b   1.000
_cell.length_c   1.000
_cell.angle_alpha   90.00
_cell.angle_beta   90.00
_cell.angle_gamma   90.00
#
_symmetry.space_group_name_H-M   'P 1'
#
loop_
_entity.id
_entity.type
_entity.pdbx_description
1 polymer ?
#
loop_
_entity_poly.entity_id
_entity_poly.type
_entity_poly.pdbx_seq_one_letter_code
_entity_poly.pdbx_strand_id
1 'polypeptide(L)'
;MESSMTIEELIQEIDQPNLTSWKLFAKGSGVNVYRRTDDDHKLVQYKCFSHIPDVTPEIFYKVALDVEYRLVWDKYLKGYS
;
A
#
# COMPACT_ATOMS: atom_id res chain seq x y z
N MET A 1 21.49 -6.05 2.27
CA MET A 1 20.39 -6.82 1.65
C MET A 1 19.19 -6.58 2.53
N GLU A 2 18.22 -5.77 2.07
CA GLU A 2 16.94 -5.64 2.76
C GLU A 2 16.28 -7.02 2.73
N SER A 3 16.21 -7.70 3.87
CA SER A 3 15.43 -8.93 3.99
C SER A 3 13.97 -8.56 3.79
N SER A 4 13.31 -9.16 2.79
CA SER A 4 11.86 -8.97 2.62
C SER A 4 11.14 -9.50 3.85
N MET A 5 10.13 -8.78 4.33
CA MET A 5 9.28 -9.24 5.42
C MET A 5 8.66 -10.60 5.11
N THR A 6 8.47 -11.42 6.13
CA THR A 6 7.69 -12.66 6.00
C THR A 6 6.19 -12.38 5.95
N ILE A 7 5.39 -13.37 5.58
CA ILE A 7 3.92 -13.25 5.58
C ILE A 7 3.40 -12.99 6.99
N GLU A 8 3.98 -13.64 7.99
CA GLU A 8 3.59 -13.48 9.40
C GLU A 8 3.86 -12.05 9.88
N GLU A 9 5.01 -11.48 9.53
CA GLU A 9 5.36 -10.09 9.83
C GLU A 9 4.41 -9.10 9.12
N LEU A 10 4.01 -9.40 7.88
CA LEU A 10 3.03 -8.59 7.14
C LEU A 10 1.64 -8.64 7.80
N ILE A 11 1.19 -9.81 8.24
CA ILE A 11 -0.08 -9.97 8.98
C ILE A 11 -0.02 -9.15 10.28
N GLN A 12 1.08 -9.26 11.04
CA GLN A 12 1.25 -8.49 12.27
C GLN A 12 1.20 -6.98 12.02
N GLU A 13 1.77 -6.50 10.91
CA GLU A 13 1.75 -5.08 10.56
C GLU A 13 0.37 -4.56 10.14
N ILE A 14 -0.56 -5.42 9.72
CA ILE A 14 -1.96 -5.05 9.49
C ILE A 14 -2.64 -4.75 10.83
N ASP A 15 -2.43 -5.59 11.83
CA ASP A 15 -3.05 -5.45 13.16
C ASP A 15 -2.37 -4.38 14.03
N GLN A 16 -1.04 -4.35 14.01
CA GLN A 16 -0.21 -3.47 14.83
C GLN A 16 0.91 -2.84 13.96
N PRO A 17 0.59 -1.74 13.24
CA PRO A 17 1.55 -1.08 12.38
C PRO A 17 2.80 -0.59 13.13
N ASN A 18 3.99 -0.97 12.65
CA ASN A 18 5.24 -0.39 13.17
C ASN A 18 5.58 0.89 12.41
N LEU A 19 5.28 2.03 13.04
CA LEU A 19 5.44 3.36 12.48
C LEU A 19 6.61 4.15 13.08
N THR A 20 7.47 3.51 13.89
CA THR A 20 8.53 4.19 14.66
C THR A 20 9.48 5.03 13.80
N SER A 21 9.82 4.54 12.60
CA SER A 21 10.70 5.24 11.63
C SER A 21 9.92 5.94 10.51
N TRP A 22 8.60 6.04 10.62
CA TRP A 22 7.71 6.52 9.58
C TRP A 22 7.06 7.85 9.96
N LYS A 23 6.95 8.78 9.01
CA LYS A 23 6.28 10.08 9.21
C LYS A 23 4.98 10.13 8.44
N LEU A 24 3.91 10.62 9.07
CA LEU A 24 2.65 10.88 8.35
C LEU A 24 2.90 11.91 7.25
N PHE A 25 2.57 11.54 6.02
CA PHE A 25 2.79 12.35 4.82
C PHE A 25 1.49 12.92 4.26
N ALA A 26 0.43 12.11 4.22
CA ALA A 26 -0.89 12.54 3.77
C ALA A 26 -2.00 11.80 4.51
N LYS A 27 -3.16 12.44 4.64
CA LYS A 27 -4.37 11.87 5.23
C LYS A 27 -5.60 12.39 4.48
N GLY A 28 -6.48 11.49 4.05
CA GLY A 28 -7.71 11.86 3.35
C GLY A 28 -8.46 10.64 2.83
N SER A 29 -9.78 10.77 2.63
CA SER A 29 -10.64 9.71 2.07
C SER A 29 -10.52 8.36 2.78
N GLY A 30 -10.32 8.35 4.10
CA GLY A 30 -10.15 7.12 4.89
C GLY A 30 -8.74 6.49 4.82
N VAL A 31 -7.79 7.09 4.10
CA VAL A 31 -6.42 6.60 3.94
C VAL A 31 -5.43 7.46 4.72
N ASN A 32 -4.53 6.81 5.44
CA ASN A 32 -3.32 7.41 6.03
C ASN A 32 -2.10 6.93 5.26
N VAL A 33 -1.30 7.87 4.75
CA VAL A 33 -0.06 7.59 4.02
C VAL A 33 1.12 8.02 4.86
N TYR A 34 2.01 7.09 5.15
CA TYR A 34 3.25 7.29 5.87
C TYR A 34 4.44 7.16 4.92
N ARG A 35 5.51 7.88 5.23
CA ARG A 35 6.70 7.98 4.39
C ARG A 35 7.97 7.83 5.23
N ARG A 36 8.95 7.10 4.69
CA ARG A 36 10.32 7.00 5.23
C ARG A 36 11.31 7.23 4.10
N THR A 37 12.30 8.09 4.32
CA THR A 37 13.41 8.28 3.37
C THR A 37 14.50 7.30 3.71
N ASP A 38 15.05 6.65 2.69
CA ASP A 38 16.29 5.88 2.79
C ASP A 38 17.44 6.81 2.38
N ASP A 39 18.22 7.22 3.38
CA ASP A 39 19.27 8.23 3.24
C ASP A 39 20.42 7.76 2.32
N ASP A 40 20.61 6.45 2.18
CA ASP A 40 21.67 5.88 1.34
C ASP A 40 21.33 5.95 -0.16
N HIS A 41 20.05 5.80 -0.50
CA HIS A 41 19.60 5.63 -1.88
C HIS A 41 18.82 6.82 -2.43
N LYS A 42 18.54 7.84 -1.61
CA LYS A 42 17.58 8.93 -1.90
C LYS A 42 16.20 8.43 -2.32
N LEU A 43 15.91 7.16 -2.02
CA LEU A 43 14.63 6.53 -2.28
C LEU A 43 13.71 6.81 -1.11
N VAL A 44 12.42 6.71 -1.39
CA VAL A 44 11.38 6.97 -0.42
C VAL A 44 10.44 5.78 -0.42
N GLN A 45 10.25 5.20 0.76
CA GLN A 45 9.31 4.12 0.98
C GLN A 45 8.00 4.68 1.52
N TYR A 46 6.89 3.99 1.23
CA TYR A 46 5.55 4.37 1.66
C TYR A 46 4.83 3.20 2.35
N LYS A 47 4.06 3.51 3.38
CA LYS A 47 3.06 2.62 3.96
C LYS A 47 1.70 3.29 3.90
N CYS A 48 0.68 2.56 3.48
CA CYS A 48 -0.69 3.07 3.38
C CYS A 48 -1.61 2.20 4.23
N PHE A 49 -2.38 2.83 5.11
CA PHE A 49 -3.39 2.16 5.94
C PHE A 49 -4.75 2.77 5.66
N SER A 50 -5.74 1.91 5.46
CA SER A 50 -7.11 2.32 5.16
C SER A 50 -8.10 1.32 5.75
N HIS A 51 -9.31 1.80 6.02
CA HIS A 51 -10.46 0.97 6.32
C HIS A 51 -11.53 1.19 5.26
N ILE A 52 -11.91 0.13 4.54
CA ILE A 52 -12.87 0.18 3.44
C ILE A 52 -14.10 -0.66 3.83
N PRO A 53 -15.11 -0.06 4.50
CA PRO A 53 -16.21 -0.82 5.11
C PRO A 53 -17.10 -1.55 4.10
N ASP A 54 -17.25 -0.99 2.90
CA ASP A 54 -18.19 -1.48 1.88
C ASP A 54 -17.58 -2.54 0.95
N VAL A 55 -16.33 -2.95 1.19
CA VAL A 55 -15.59 -3.88 0.33
C VAL A 55 -15.06 -5.05 1.16
N THR A 56 -15.43 -6.27 0.77
CA THR A 56 -14.90 -7.47 1.41
C THR A 56 -13.45 -7.72 0.98
N PRO A 57 -12.63 -8.41 1.82
CA PRO A 57 -11.27 -8.78 1.44
C PRO A 57 -11.20 -9.57 0.12
N GLU A 58 -12.20 -10.42 -0.15
CA GLU A 58 -12.27 -11.20 -1.39
C GLU A 58 -12.49 -10.31 -2.63
N ILE A 59 -13.39 -9.32 -2.54
CA ILE A 59 -13.62 -8.37 -3.63
C ILE A 59 -12.36 -7.54 -3.88
N PHE A 60 -11.74 -7.03 -2.80
CA PHE A 60 -10.49 -6.29 -2.91
C PHE A 60 -9.40 -7.10 -3.61
N TYR A 61 -9.20 -8.36 -3.19
CA TYR A 61 -8.23 -9.27 -3.80
C TYR A 61 -8.48 -9.48 -5.29
N LYS A 62 -9.73 -9.76 -5.69
CA LYS A 62 -10.10 -9.95 -7.10
C LYS A 62 -9.80 -8.70 -7.93
N VAL A 63 -10.21 -7.52 -7.47
CA VAL A 63 -9.98 -6.25 -8.18
C VAL A 63 -8.49 -5.88 -8.22
N ALA A 64 -7.73 -6.16 -7.15
CA ALA A 64 -6.32 -5.81 -7.06
C ALA A 64 -5.44 -6.58 -8.05
N LEU A 65 -5.84 -7.80 -8.42
CA LEU A 65 -5.08 -8.67 -9.31
C LEU A 65 -5.63 -8.76 -10.75
N ASP A 66 -6.82 -8.23 -11.00
CA ASP A 66 -7.43 -8.23 -12.33
C ASP A 66 -6.82 -7.13 -13.22
N VAL A 67 -5.89 -7.54 -14.08
CA VAL A 67 -5.19 -6.65 -15.02
C VAL A 67 -6.15 -6.07 -16.06
N GLU A 68 -7.10 -6.86 -16.56
CA GLU A 68 -8.04 -6.41 -17.59
C GLU A 68 -9.01 -5.37 -17.01
N TYR A 69 -9.52 -5.63 -15.81
CA TYR A 69 -10.37 -4.68 -15.12
C TYR A 69 -9.61 -3.41 -14.71
N ARG A 70 -8.32 -3.51 -14.38
CA ARG A 70 -7.50 -2.33 -14.06
C ARG A 70 -7.43 -1.33 -15.23
N LEU A 71 -7.43 -1.81 -16.48
CA LEU A 71 -7.48 -0.95 -17.68
C LEU A 71 -8.80 -0.17 -17.80
N VAL A 72 -9.87 -0.65 -17.18
CA VAL A 72 -11.20 -0.02 -17.24
C VAL A 72 -11.31 1.14 -16.25
N TRP A 73 -10.92 0.93 -14.99
CA TRP A 73 -11.21 1.90 -13.93
C TRP A 73 -10.02 2.78 -13.53
N ASP A 74 -8.77 2.34 -13.73
CA ASP A 74 -7.61 3.13 -13.35
C ASP A 74 -7.22 4.13 -14.46
N LYS A 75 -7.72 5.35 -14.34
CA LYS A 75 -7.42 6.47 -15.24
C LYS A 75 -5.93 6.86 -15.30
N TYR A 76 -5.12 6.41 -14.33
CA TYR A 76 -3.69 6.69 -14.28
C TYR A 76 -2.85 5.56 -14.88
N LEU A 77 -3.45 4.39 -15.13
CA LEU A 77 -2.77 3.31 -15.82
C LEU A 77 -2.53 3.74 -17.27
N LYS A 78 -1.27 4.05 -17.58
CA LYS A 78 -0.83 4.17 -18.96
C LYS A 78 -0.48 2.77 -19.43
N GLY A 79 -1.27 2.24 -20.38
CA GLY A 79 -0.92 0.99 -21.04
C GLY A 79 0.47 1.07 -21.70
N TYR A 80 1.06 -0.09 -21.98
CA TYR A 80 2.20 -0.16 -22.89
C TYR A 80 1.69 0.23 -24.29
N SER A 81 1.87 1.50 -24.68
CA SER A 81 1.68 1.97 -26.05
C SER A 81 2.90 1.67 -26.90
#